data_AF-K9ZPV2-F1
#
_entry.id   AF-K9ZPV2-F1
#
_cell.length_a   1.000
_cell.length_b   1.000
_cell.length_c   1.000
_cell.angle_alpha   90.00
_cell.angle_beta   90.00
_cell.angle_gamma   90.00
#
_symmetry.space_group_name_H-M   'P 1'
#
loop_
_entity.id
_entity.type
_entity.pdbx_description
1 polymer ?
#
loop_
_entity_poly.entity_id
_entity_poly.type
_entity_poly.pdbx_seq_one_letter_code
_entity_poly.pdbx_strand_id
1 'polypeptide(L)'
;MKTTNNTDKVSTLIITVGTRQIGWRCKDGVIRSFGADGNIGYPAHVNELYQELGIERGNHQEGDKVYPWSGRDLGKRYYDYCKEWLGRDFSNVELLLDKIIIETAVNQGLKHIILWATDQPEDVSWFYRRLDTLYLAELIKGKIKSLFPDIRVDIHAPKINANDTLAIREELEQLVLKEALDAFYPQKNEEFTLWIQNKGCAPAVASCVEICAAALVRQCKVYNASPDEPPEFFSQLDNGLKTANHSQSFQLIPMGEYFWALEKVKIKSAWERGDFAEAQIWLKVHQTRHSVLYKLAGFLAQYSNWESNDDFYRKLKDWVGSKDVLKLVNTEQIEIWKTQLQKLQNDKITNLWESTLILELTLNRENYTTAFIQFVQILEQLLYLQSINQKWYTKGWIPKGKDEPTLAELMQGWCLYKKFKEDNKWSKLMGDIRQNRNQIIHEGESVNAKQVGDIWAKHNFEGVKIPTTPEIIKKLMINTLKEISTPPNFHNLLMRSLYQWGLQYLEDAS
;
A
#
# COMPACT_ATOMS: atom_id res chain seq x y z
N MET A 1 -11.64 13.06 5.34
CA MET A 1 -11.41 11.72 5.91
C MET A 1 -12.73 10.94 5.78
N LYS A 2 -12.85 10.02 4.82
CA LYS A 2 -13.99 9.10 4.74
C LYS A 2 -13.49 7.75 5.20
N THR A 3 -13.95 7.31 6.37
CA THR A 3 -13.70 5.99 6.93
C THR A 3 -14.33 4.94 6.03
N THR A 4 -13.50 4.10 5.41
CA THR A 4 -13.95 2.93 4.67
C THR A 4 -14.19 1.79 5.65
N ASN A 5 -15.44 1.48 5.96
CA ASN A 5 -15.84 0.22 6.62
C ASN A 5 -15.77 -0.96 5.62
N ASN A 6 -14.71 -1.05 4.79
CA ASN A 6 -14.58 -2.09 3.79
C ASN A 6 -14.05 -3.38 4.44
N THR A 7 -14.94 -4.36 4.58
CA THR A 7 -14.88 -5.78 4.12
C THR A 7 -13.57 -6.59 4.17
N ASP A 8 -12.47 -6.11 4.70
CA ASP A 8 -11.25 -6.90 4.85
C ASP A 8 -11.41 -7.92 5.98
N LYS A 9 -11.06 -9.19 5.71
CA LYS A 9 -10.99 -10.23 6.73
C LYS A 9 -9.92 -9.86 7.76
N VAL A 10 -10.24 -9.91 9.05
CA VAL A 10 -9.26 -9.69 10.14
C VAL A 10 -8.68 -11.02 10.57
N SER A 11 -7.35 -11.10 10.67
CA SER A 11 -6.66 -12.34 11.07
C SER A 11 -6.36 -12.35 12.56
N THR A 12 -5.67 -11.29 13.03
CA THR A 12 -5.21 -11.14 14.41
C THR A 12 -5.47 -9.72 14.90
N LEU A 13 -5.81 -9.59 16.19
CA LEU A 13 -5.97 -8.32 16.89
C LEU A 13 -5.05 -8.29 18.12
N ILE A 14 -4.13 -7.32 18.18
CA ILE A 14 -3.32 -7.05 19.36
C ILE A 14 -3.95 -5.90 20.13
N ILE A 15 -4.22 -6.10 21.42
CA ILE A 15 -4.78 -5.07 22.32
C ILE A 15 -3.76 -4.84 23.43
N THR A 16 -3.24 -3.62 23.56
CA THR A 16 -2.48 -3.25 24.75
C THR A 16 -3.44 -2.97 25.88
N VAL A 17 -3.23 -3.60 27.03
CA VAL A 17 -4.15 -3.52 28.17
C VAL A 17 -3.76 -2.38 29.11
N GLY A 18 -4.73 -1.53 29.38
CA GLY A 18 -4.72 -0.36 30.22
C GLY A 18 -5.85 -0.37 31.23
N THR A 19 -5.69 0.40 32.30
CA THR A 19 -6.63 0.39 33.44
C THR A 19 -8.00 0.99 33.12
N ARG A 20 -8.10 1.87 32.11
CA ARG A 20 -9.36 2.50 31.68
C ARG A 20 -10.17 1.67 30.67
N GLN A 21 -9.62 0.58 30.14
CA GLN A 21 -10.31 -0.26 29.15
C GLN A 21 -11.33 -1.22 29.75
N ILE A 22 -11.25 -1.45 31.06
CA ILE A 22 -12.05 -2.43 31.77
C ILE A 22 -12.86 -1.77 32.89
N GLY A 23 -14.08 -2.24 33.07
CA GLY A 23 -14.94 -1.93 34.19
C GLY A 23 -15.59 -3.17 34.78
N TRP A 24 -16.28 -2.98 35.90
CA TRP A 24 -17.12 -3.97 36.55
C TRP A 24 -18.52 -3.41 36.74
N ARG A 25 -19.53 -4.19 36.32
CA ARG A 25 -20.93 -3.90 36.60
C ARG A 25 -21.26 -4.35 38.03
N CYS A 26 -21.40 -3.39 38.92
CA CYS A 26 -21.72 -3.62 40.33
C CYS A 26 -23.20 -3.94 40.53
N LYS A 27 -23.55 -4.45 41.73
CA LYS A 27 -24.93 -4.80 42.10
C LYS A 27 -25.90 -3.62 42.04
N ASP A 28 -25.41 -2.41 42.25
CA ASP A 28 -26.19 -1.16 42.15
C ASP A 28 -26.40 -0.68 40.71
N GLY A 29 -25.95 -1.44 39.71
CA GLY A 29 -26.10 -1.15 38.29
C GLY A 29 -25.04 -0.22 37.71
N VAL A 30 -24.16 0.35 38.55
CA VAL A 30 -23.08 1.23 38.11
C VAL A 30 -21.95 0.42 37.48
N ILE A 31 -21.38 0.92 36.37
CA ILE A 31 -20.17 0.36 35.79
C ILE A 31 -18.97 1.14 36.31
N ARG A 32 -18.18 0.50 37.16
CA ARG A 32 -17.01 1.11 37.80
C ARG A 32 -15.74 0.71 37.07
N SER A 33 -15.01 1.72 36.58
CA SER A 33 -13.72 1.53 35.88
C SER A 33 -12.58 1.27 36.86
N PHE A 34 -11.73 0.29 36.54
CA PHE A 34 -10.53 -0.05 37.33
C PHE A 34 -9.44 1.04 37.29
N GLY A 35 -9.54 2.01 36.37
CA GLY A 35 -8.59 3.12 36.23
C GLY A 35 -9.05 4.45 36.82
N ALA A 36 -10.28 4.55 37.35
CA ALA A 36 -10.83 5.79 37.92
C ALA A 36 -10.61 5.85 39.43
N ASP A 37 -9.49 6.44 39.83
CA ASP A 37 -8.98 6.44 41.22
C ASP A 37 -9.22 7.76 41.98
N GLY A 38 -10.19 8.58 41.56
CA GLY A 38 -10.54 9.84 42.26
C GLY A 38 -9.57 11.01 42.07
N ASN A 39 -8.54 10.89 41.22
CA ASN A 39 -7.61 11.97 40.91
C ASN A 39 -8.21 12.94 39.86
N ILE A 40 -7.85 14.23 39.92
CA ILE A 40 -8.28 15.36 39.04
C ILE A 40 -9.26 14.96 37.94
N GLY A 41 -10.56 15.11 38.20
CA GLY A 41 -11.65 14.92 37.23
C GLY A 41 -12.21 13.50 37.12
N TYR A 42 -11.61 12.48 37.76
CA TYR A 42 -12.11 11.10 37.76
C TYR A 42 -12.95 10.78 39.00
N PRO A 43 -14.01 9.94 38.89
CA PRO A 43 -14.70 9.39 40.05
C PRO A 43 -13.81 8.44 40.86
N ALA A 44 -14.16 8.18 42.12
CA ALA A 44 -13.42 7.31 43.04
C ALA A 44 -13.79 5.82 42.92
N HIS A 45 -14.03 5.35 41.70
CA HIS A 45 -14.49 3.98 41.41
C HIS A 45 -13.61 2.90 42.03
N VAL A 46 -12.29 3.11 42.09
CA VAL A 46 -11.38 2.12 42.70
C VAL A 46 -11.76 1.84 44.16
N ASN A 47 -12.06 2.87 44.97
CA ASN A 47 -12.48 2.68 46.36
C ASN A 47 -13.80 1.91 46.44
N GLU A 48 -14.76 2.28 45.59
CA GLU A 48 -16.07 1.66 45.53
C GLU A 48 -16.00 0.20 45.05
N LEU A 49 -15.03 -0.15 44.20
CA LEU A 49 -14.76 -1.53 43.78
C LEU A 49 -14.22 -2.41 44.91
N TYR A 50 -13.44 -1.87 45.85
CA TYR A 50 -13.07 -2.61 47.07
C TYR A 50 -14.30 -2.83 47.95
N GLN A 51 -15.16 -1.81 48.09
CA GLN A 51 -16.40 -1.90 48.88
C GLN A 51 -17.39 -2.93 48.30
N GLU A 52 -17.48 -3.07 46.97
CA GLU A 52 -18.29 -4.10 46.29
C GLU A 52 -17.86 -5.53 46.68
N LEU A 53 -16.56 -5.73 46.95
CA LEU A 53 -16.00 -6.99 47.46
C LEU A 53 -16.12 -7.13 48.99
N GLY A 54 -16.70 -6.15 49.69
CA GLY A 54 -16.83 -6.13 51.14
C GLY A 54 -15.51 -5.94 51.89
N ILE A 55 -14.51 -5.31 51.25
CA ILE A 55 -13.18 -5.09 51.84
C ILE A 55 -12.82 -3.61 51.82
N GLU A 56 -12.05 -3.17 52.82
CA GLU A 56 -11.48 -1.82 52.83
C GLU A 56 -10.21 -1.77 51.96
N ARG A 57 -10.01 -0.66 51.24
CA ARG A 57 -8.81 -0.47 50.43
C ARG A 57 -7.61 -0.21 51.34
N GLY A 58 -6.67 -1.15 51.36
CA GLY A 58 -5.41 -0.98 52.10
C GLY A 58 -4.38 -0.11 51.39
N ASN A 59 -3.18 -0.11 51.96
CA ASN A 59 -1.99 0.51 51.36
C ASN A 59 -0.79 -0.46 51.35
N HIS A 60 0.18 -0.16 50.50
CA HIS A 60 1.50 -0.78 50.44
C HIS A 60 2.55 0.22 50.91
N GLN A 61 3.48 -0.21 51.76
CA GLN A 61 4.58 0.61 52.23
C GLN A 61 5.88 0.23 51.51
N GLU A 62 6.51 1.21 50.87
CA GLU A 62 7.80 1.08 50.19
C GLU A 62 8.75 2.13 50.77
N GLY A 63 9.64 1.69 51.67
CA GLY A 63 10.45 2.60 52.50
C GLY A 63 9.57 3.51 53.36
N ASP A 64 9.81 4.82 53.28
CA ASP A 64 9.04 5.84 54.01
C ASP A 64 7.76 6.30 53.27
N LYS A 65 7.47 5.72 52.09
CA LYS A 65 6.31 6.10 51.27
C LYS A 65 5.20 5.06 51.38
N VAL A 66 3.97 5.54 51.40
CA VAL A 66 2.76 4.71 51.44
C VAL A 66 1.94 4.97 50.19
N TYR A 67 1.57 3.90 49.50
CA TYR A 67 0.82 3.95 48.25
C TYR A 67 -0.44 3.11 48.37
N PRO A 68 -1.63 3.62 48.00
CA PRO A 68 -2.84 2.82 48.04
C PRO A 68 -2.80 1.71 46.98
N TRP A 69 -3.31 0.53 47.33
CA TRP A 69 -3.47 -0.59 46.39
C TRP A 69 -4.34 -0.16 45.20
N SER A 70 -4.06 -0.65 43.99
CA SER A 70 -4.74 -0.19 42.78
C SER A 70 -4.90 -1.35 41.77
N GLY A 71 -4.94 -1.03 40.47
CA GLY A 71 -5.25 -1.94 39.37
C GLY A 71 -4.64 -3.34 39.47
N ARG A 72 -3.37 -3.49 39.90
CA ARG A 72 -2.71 -4.79 40.05
C ARG A 72 -3.39 -5.68 41.10
N ASP A 73 -3.59 -5.18 42.31
CA ASP A 73 -4.21 -5.94 43.41
C ASP A 73 -5.72 -6.10 43.19
N LEU A 74 -6.39 -5.01 42.81
CA LEU A 74 -7.82 -5.03 42.56
C LEU A 74 -8.16 -6.00 41.41
N GLY A 75 -7.39 -5.96 40.31
CA GLY A 75 -7.54 -6.89 39.19
C GLY A 75 -7.38 -8.35 39.63
N LYS A 76 -6.36 -8.65 40.45
CA LYS A 76 -6.15 -10.00 41.00
C LYS A 76 -7.35 -10.46 41.82
N ARG A 77 -7.84 -9.61 42.72
CA ARG A 77 -9.00 -9.95 43.58
C ARG A 77 -10.25 -10.23 42.78
N TYR A 78 -10.56 -9.41 41.78
CA TYR A 78 -11.71 -9.65 40.92
C TYR A 78 -11.53 -10.89 40.04
N TYR A 79 -10.32 -11.17 39.58
CA TYR A 79 -10.02 -12.40 38.84
C TYR A 79 -10.24 -13.65 39.71
N ASP A 80 -9.68 -13.65 40.92
CA ASP A 80 -9.85 -14.73 41.90
C ASP A 80 -11.34 -14.87 42.27
N TYR A 81 -12.07 -13.75 42.44
CA TYR A 81 -13.51 -13.74 42.67
C TYR A 81 -14.31 -14.39 41.53
N CYS A 82 -14.03 -14.05 40.28
CA CYS A 82 -14.68 -14.69 39.13
C CYS A 82 -14.37 -16.19 39.06
N LYS A 83 -13.09 -16.55 39.26
CA LYS A 83 -12.60 -17.91 39.07
C LYS A 83 -13.03 -18.87 40.17
N GLU A 84 -12.98 -18.43 41.43
CA GLU A 84 -13.18 -19.27 42.61
C GLU A 84 -14.60 -19.16 43.16
N TRP A 85 -15.22 -17.98 43.11
CA TRP A 85 -16.50 -17.72 43.80
C TRP A 85 -17.69 -17.65 42.84
N LEU A 86 -17.50 -17.13 41.63
CA LEU A 86 -18.54 -17.06 40.61
C LEU A 86 -18.52 -18.23 39.62
N GLY A 87 -17.74 -19.29 39.89
CA GLY A 87 -17.71 -20.48 39.04
C GLY A 87 -17.17 -20.24 37.63
N ARG A 88 -16.19 -19.33 37.48
CA ARG A 88 -15.65 -18.83 36.20
C ARG A 88 -16.63 -17.99 35.39
N ASP A 89 -17.59 -17.34 36.05
CA ASP A 89 -18.43 -16.33 35.43
C ASP A 89 -17.72 -14.96 35.39
N PHE A 90 -17.59 -14.41 34.19
CA PHE A 90 -17.02 -13.09 33.92
C PHE A 90 -18.08 -12.11 33.38
N SER A 91 -19.37 -12.42 33.53
CA SER A 91 -20.50 -11.64 32.99
C SER A 91 -20.49 -10.18 33.41
N ASN A 92 -20.10 -9.88 34.66
CA ASN A 92 -20.03 -8.52 35.20
C ASN A 92 -18.81 -7.73 34.74
N VAL A 93 -17.82 -8.36 34.10
CA VAL A 93 -16.72 -7.64 33.48
C VAL A 93 -17.24 -6.87 32.26
N GLU A 94 -16.85 -5.61 32.14
CA GLU A 94 -17.26 -4.72 31.05
C GLU A 94 -16.03 -4.26 30.25
N LEU A 95 -16.08 -4.45 28.93
CA LEU A 95 -15.06 -3.99 27.99
C LEU A 95 -15.44 -2.59 27.52
N LEU A 96 -14.85 -1.55 28.11
CA LEU A 96 -15.29 -0.17 27.93
C LEU A 96 -14.89 0.40 26.57
N LEU A 97 -13.66 0.13 26.11
CA LEU A 97 -13.14 0.68 24.85
C LEU A 97 -13.09 -0.34 23.72
N ASP A 98 -12.92 -1.62 24.05
CA ASP A 98 -12.53 -2.63 23.06
C ASP A 98 -13.71 -3.45 22.51
N LYS A 99 -14.90 -3.39 23.15
CA LYS A 99 -16.05 -4.22 22.80
C LYS A 99 -16.43 -4.11 21.32
N ILE A 100 -16.62 -2.89 20.83
CA ILE A 100 -17.07 -2.64 19.44
C ILE A 100 -16.01 -3.04 18.41
N ILE A 101 -14.72 -2.89 18.76
CA ILE A 101 -13.59 -3.31 17.91
C ILE A 101 -13.59 -4.83 17.80
N ILE A 102 -13.67 -5.53 18.94
CA ILE A 102 -13.68 -6.99 18.98
C ILE A 102 -14.89 -7.52 18.22
N GLU A 103 -16.11 -7.07 18.53
CA GLU A 103 -17.34 -7.49 17.84
C GLU A 103 -17.23 -7.32 16.32
N THR A 104 -16.73 -6.18 15.87
CA THR A 104 -16.55 -5.91 14.44
C THR A 104 -15.50 -6.84 13.82
N ALA A 105 -14.37 -7.04 14.50
CA ALA A 105 -13.32 -7.93 14.02
C ALA A 105 -13.77 -9.40 13.98
N VAL A 106 -14.53 -9.88 14.98
CA VAL A 106 -15.15 -11.23 14.99
C VAL A 106 -16.03 -11.42 13.76
N ASN A 107 -16.90 -10.45 13.48
CA ASN A 107 -17.78 -10.46 12.33
C ASN A 107 -17.00 -10.43 11.00
N GLN A 108 -15.77 -9.92 11.00
CA GLN A 108 -14.83 -9.92 9.88
C GLN A 108 -13.88 -11.15 9.89
N GLY A 109 -14.16 -12.16 10.70
CA GLY A 109 -13.45 -13.44 10.67
C GLY A 109 -12.23 -13.56 11.58
N LEU A 110 -12.05 -12.65 12.54
CA LEU A 110 -11.00 -12.70 13.56
C LEU A 110 -10.94 -14.08 14.24
N LYS A 111 -9.73 -14.64 14.34
CA LYS A 111 -9.50 -15.93 15.01
C LYS A 111 -8.66 -15.82 16.27
N HIS A 112 -7.85 -14.77 16.40
CA HIS A 112 -6.87 -14.67 17.47
C HIS A 112 -6.75 -13.25 18.02
N ILE A 113 -6.82 -13.14 19.34
CA ILE A 113 -6.55 -11.90 20.08
C ILE A 113 -5.34 -12.12 20.97
N ILE A 114 -4.42 -11.15 20.96
CA ILE A 114 -3.30 -11.09 21.88
C ILE A 114 -3.47 -9.87 22.78
N LEU A 115 -3.57 -10.11 24.08
CA LEU A 115 -3.64 -9.07 25.10
C LEU A 115 -2.22 -8.80 25.61
N TRP A 116 -1.66 -7.66 25.25
CA TRP A 116 -0.37 -7.21 25.78
C TRP A 116 -0.57 -6.51 27.11
N ALA A 117 -0.10 -7.10 28.19
CA ALA A 117 -0.21 -6.57 29.54
C ALA A 117 1.15 -6.22 30.14
N THR A 118 1.17 -5.38 31.17
CA THR A 118 2.39 -5.10 31.94
C THR A 118 2.48 -6.01 33.16
N ASP A 119 3.66 -6.57 33.39
CA ASP A 119 4.06 -7.22 34.65
C ASP A 119 5.45 -6.72 35.04
N GLN A 120 5.52 -5.57 35.70
CA GLN A 120 6.80 -4.93 36.00
C GLN A 120 7.60 -5.73 37.07
N PRO A 121 8.93 -5.84 36.91
CA PRO A 121 9.79 -6.59 37.84
C PRO A 121 9.87 -5.94 39.23
N GLU A 122 10.31 -6.71 40.23
CA GLU A 122 10.28 -6.32 41.64
C GLU A 122 11.17 -5.12 42.01
N ASP A 123 12.17 -4.81 41.18
CA ASP A 123 13.08 -3.68 41.32
C ASP A 123 12.48 -2.33 40.87
N VAL A 124 11.30 -2.35 40.23
CA VAL A 124 10.53 -1.13 39.91
C VAL A 124 9.72 -0.68 41.14
N SER A 125 9.69 0.63 41.41
CA SER A 125 8.89 1.18 42.52
C SER A 125 7.42 0.75 42.46
N TRP A 126 6.87 0.43 43.63
CA TRP A 126 5.47 0.06 43.81
C TRP A 126 4.49 1.11 43.26
N PHE A 127 4.87 2.38 43.26
CA PHE A 127 4.06 3.46 42.67
C PHE A 127 3.63 3.16 41.22
N TYR A 128 4.53 2.56 40.44
CA TYR A 128 4.27 2.17 39.05
C TYR A 128 3.69 0.74 38.97
N ARG A 129 4.23 -0.21 39.74
CA ARG A 129 3.78 -1.61 39.72
C ARG A 129 2.33 -1.80 40.15
N ARG A 130 1.81 -0.95 41.04
CA ARG A 130 0.40 -0.99 41.45
C ARG A 130 -0.59 -0.79 40.30
N LEU A 131 -0.14 -0.23 39.17
CA LEU A 131 -0.93 -0.01 37.96
C LEU A 131 -0.78 -1.14 36.92
N ASP A 132 -0.05 -2.22 37.23
CA ASP A 132 0.15 -3.31 36.30
C ASP A 132 -1.15 -3.97 35.84
N THR A 133 -1.15 -4.39 34.58
CA THR A 133 -2.38 -4.80 33.89
C THR A 133 -2.49 -6.30 33.65
N LEU A 134 -1.55 -7.12 34.12
CA LEU A 134 -1.59 -8.59 34.01
C LEU A 134 -2.96 -9.19 34.39
N TYR A 135 -3.45 -8.88 35.59
CA TYR A 135 -4.74 -9.44 36.04
C TYR A 135 -5.95 -8.78 35.39
N LEU A 136 -5.80 -7.55 34.89
CA LEU A 136 -6.84 -6.92 34.06
C LEU A 136 -6.96 -7.64 32.71
N ALA A 137 -5.83 -8.05 32.11
CA ALA A 137 -5.83 -8.87 30.91
C ALA A 137 -6.48 -10.24 31.13
N GLU A 138 -6.28 -10.87 32.29
CA GLU A 138 -6.97 -12.11 32.67
C GLU A 138 -8.49 -11.93 32.76
N LEU A 139 -8.97 -10.82 33.34
CA LEU A 139 -10.40 -10.48 33.36
C LEU A 139 -10.95 -10.23 31.95
N ILE A 140 -10.23 -9.46 31.12
CA ILE A 140 -10.61 -9.20 29.73
C ILE A 140 -10.68 -10.51 28.95
N LYS A 141 -9.70 -11.40 29.09
CA LYS A 141 -9.69 -12.72 28.48
C LYS A 141 -10.92 -13.54 28.88
N GLY A 142 -11.24 -13.58 30.17
CA GLY A 142 -12.44 -14.26 30.67
C GLY A 142 -13.72 -13.72 30.03
N LYS A 143 -13.86 -12.39 29.96
CA LYS A 143 -15.01 -11.74 29.33
C LYS A 143 -15.10 -12.03 27.83
N ILE A 144 -13.99 -11.91 27.10
CA ILE A 144 -13.94 -12.20 25.67
C ILE A 144 -14.32 -13.66 25.40
N LYS A 145 -13.79 -14.62 26.16
CA LYS A 145 -14.13 -16.04 25.99
C LYS A 145 -15.58 -16.36 26.35
N SER A 146 -16.18 -15.60 27.27
CA SER A 146 -17.61 -15.70 27.57
C SER A 146 -18.48 -15.20 26.41
N LEU A 147 -18.08 -14.12 25.74
CA LEU A 147 -18.82 -13.53 24.61
C LEU A 147 -18.55 -14.25 23.28
N PHE A 148 -17.31 -14.68 23.06
CA PHE A 148 -16.79 -15.26 21.81
C PHE A 148 -15.99 -16.53 22.12
N PRO A 149 -16.67 -17.66 22.39
CA PRO A 149 -16.00 -18.90 22.83
C PRO A 149 -14.98 -19.45 21.84
N ASP A 150 -15.20 -19.24 20.54
CA ASP A 150 -14.39 -19.82 19.46
C ASP A 150 -13.08 -19.06 19.19
N ILE A 151 -12.91 -17.87 19.78
CA ILE A 151 -11.71 -17.05 19.55
C ILE A 151 -10.57 -17.53 20.46
N ARG A 152 -9.37 -17.65 19.89
CA ARG A 152 -8.14 -17.84 20.67
C ARG A 152 -7.77 -16.51 21.32
N VAL A 153 -7.55 -16.50 22.63
CA VAL A 153 -7.15 -15.30 23.37
C VAL A 153 -5.94 -15.63 24.23
N ASP A 154 -4.80 -15.04 23.87
CA ASP A 154 -3.55 -15.19 24.60
C ASP A 154 -3.20 -13.92 25.34
N ILE A 155 -2.57 -14.08 26.51
CA ILE A 155 -2.04 -12.96 27.29
C ILE A 155 -0.54 -13.01 27.18
N HIS A 156 0.04 -11.90 26.78
CA HIS A 156 1.47 -11.71 26.73
C HIS A 156 1.84 -10.61 27.72
N ALA A 157 2.52 -11.00 28.80
CA ALA A 157 2.86 -10.12 29.91
C ALA A 157 4.33 -10.35 30.31
N PRO A 158 5.27 -9.79 29.53
CA PRO A 158 6.68 -10.01 29.77
C PRO A 158 7.10 -9.24 31.03
N LYS A 159 8.05 -9.81 31.79
CA LYS A 159 8.58 -9.18 33.00
C LYS A 159 9.58 -8.07 32.65
N ILE A 160 9.05 -6.95 32.19
CA ILE A 160 9.81 -5.81 31.67
C ILE A 160 9.30 -4.52 32.34
N ASN A 161 10.20 -3.59 32.63
CA ASN A 161 9.82 -2.26 33.08
C ASN A 161 8.97 -1.55 31.99
N ALA A 162 7.79 -1.05 32.35
CA ALA A 162 6.86 -0.45 31.39
C ALA A 162 7.39 0.84 30.71
N ASN A 163 8.52 1.38 31.17
CA ASN A 163 9.23 2.51 30.56
C ASN A 163 10.50 2.11 29.79
N ASP A 164 10.87 0.82 29.77
CA ASP A 164 12.02 0.33 29.00
C ASP A 164 11.63 0.09 27.54
N THR A 165 11.66 1.16 26.76
CA THR A 165 11.30 1.17 25.34
C THR A 165 12.13 0.17 24.53
N LEU A 166 13.39 -0.08 24.87
CA LEU A 166 14.25 -1.01 24.11
C LEU A 166 13.79 -2.44 24.33
N ALA A 167 13.69 -2.87 25.59
CA ALA A 167 13.27 -4.24 25.93
C ALA A 167 11.84 -4.54 25.44
N ILE A 168 10.93 -3.57 25.58
CA ILE A 168 9.55 -3.70 25.06
C ILE A 168 9.56 -3.88 23.55
N ARG A 169 10.36 -3.10 22.82
CA ARG A 169 10.47 -3.21 21.37
C ARG A 169 11.02 -4.57 20.94
N GLU A 170 12.11 -5.03 21.55
CA GLU A 170 12.71 -6.33 21.20
C GLU A 170 11.74 -7.49 21.41
N GLU A 171 10.99 -7.48 22.52
CA GLU A 171 9.97 -8.51 22.81
C GLU A 171 8.79 -8.42 21.82
N LEU A 172 8.33 -7.22 21.50
CA LEU A 172 7.27 -7.00 20.51
C LEU A 172 7.69 -7.43 19.11
N GLU A 173 8.91 -7.13 18.68
CA GLU A 173 9.44 -7.57 17.39
C GLU A 173 9.40 -9.09 17.29
N GLN A 174 9.78 -9.83 18.34
CA GLN A 174 9.71 -11.28 18.36
C GLN A 174 8.28 -11.82 18.31
N LEU A 175 7.37 -11.25 19.13
CA LEU A 175 5.96 -11.64 19.16
C LEU A 175 5.27 -11.41 17.81
N VAL A 176 5.36 -10.18 17.31
CA VAL A 176 4.71 -9.73 16.08
C VAL A 176 5.27 -10.47 14.86
N LEU A 177 6.58 -10.72 14.81
CA LEU A 177 7.21 -11.52 13.76
C LEU A 177 6.73 -12.97 13.79
N LYS A 178 6.63 -13.58 14.97
CA LYS A 178 6.15 -14.97 15.10
C LYS A 178 4.72 -15.11 14.60
N GLU A 179 3.82 -14.22 15.01
CA GLU A 179 2.42 -14.26 14.57
C GLU A 179 2.27 -14.05 13.06
N ALA A 180 3.07 -13.14 12.50
CA ALA A 180 3.14 -12.96 11.06
C ALA A 180 3.62 -14.25 10.37
N LEU A 181 4.74 -14.84 10.82
CA LEU A 181 5.29 -16.07 10.24
C LEU A 181 4.34 -17.28 10.35
N ASP A 182 3.69 -17.46 11.50
CA ASP A 182 2.73 -18.54 11.75
C ASP A 182 1.48 -18.41 10.86
N ALA A 183 1.10 -17.18 10.48
CA ALA A 183 0.02 -16.95 9.51
C ALA A 183 0.46 -17.19 8.05
N PHE A 184 1.73 -16.98 7.72
CA PHE A 184 2.25 -17.13 6.34
C PHE A 184 2.66 -18.56 5.96
N TYR A 185 2.71 -19.50 6.89
CA TYR A 185 3.11 -20.89 6.65
C TYR A 185 2.11 -21.91 7.25
N PRO A 186 1.64 -22.96 6.52
CA PRO A 186 1.84 -23.29 5.12
C PRO A 186 0.49 -23.52 4.42
N GLN A 187 -0.27 -22.48 4.04
CA GLN A 187 -1.19 -22.58 2.90
C GLN A 187 -1.97 -21.29 2.59
N LYS A 188 -1.89 -20.94 1.29
CA LYS A 188 -2.70 -20.02 0.47
C LYS A 188 -2.40 -18.53 0.59
N ASN A 189 -2.54 -17.88 -0.57
CA ASN A 189 -2.53 -16.44 -0.85
C ASN A 189 -3.59 -15.65 -0.04
N GLU A 190 -3.89 -16.04 1.19
CA GLU A 190 -4.75 -15.26 2.07
C GLU A 190 -3.96 -14.08 2.61
N GLU A 191 -4.48 -12.89 2.34
CA GLU A 191 -3.91 -11.64 2.82
C GLU A 191 -4.08 -11.57 4.34
N PHE A 192 -2.97 -11.65 5.08
CA PHE A 192 -2.97 -11.48 6.53
C PHE A 192 -3.31 -10.02 6.86
N THR A 193 -4.25 -9.83 7.79
CA THR A 193 -4.66 -8.51 8.28
C THR A 193 -4.47 -8.45 9.79
N LEU A 194 -3.59 -7.56 10.22
CA LEU A 194 -3.31 -7.28 11.62
C LEU A 194 -3.99 -5.98 12.05
N TRP A 195 -4.79 -6.06 13.12
CA TRP A 195 -5.27 -4.87 13.82
C TRP A 195 -4.50 -4.68 15.11
N ILE A 196 -4.17 -3.44 15.43
CA ILE A 196 -3.63 -3.06 16.74
C ILE A 196 -4.59 -2.07 17.41
N GLN A 197 -4.83 -2.25 18.70
CA GLN A 197 -5.46 -1.26 19.57
C GLN A 197 -4.42 -0.92 20.63
N ASN A 198 -4.05 0.36 20.72
CA ASN A 198 -3.00 0.81 21.64
C ASN A 198 -3.46 1.88 22.65
N LYS A 199 -4.77 2.14 22.76
CA LYS A 199 -5.31 3.24 23.57
C LYS A 199 -5.52 2.83 25.02
N GLY A 200 -4.91 3.59 25.94
CA GLY A 200 -5.11 3.45 27.39
C GLY A 200 -4.00 2.72 28.14
N CYS A 201 -2.99 2.19 27.44
CA CYS A 201 -1.82 1.56 28.05
C CYS A 201 -0.69 2.59 28.35
N ALA A 202 0.43 2.10 28.92
CA ALA A 202 1.62 2.91 29.14
C ALA A 202 2.17 3.48 27.80
N PRO A 203 2.56 4.78 27.75
CA PRO A 203 2.99 5.42 26.50
C PRO A 203 4.12 4.68 25.75
N ALA A 204 5.12 4.16 26.47
CA ALA A 204 6.21 3.43 25.85
C ALA A 204 5.73 2.14 25.16
N VAL A 205 4.79 1.42 25.77
CA VAL A 205 4.15 0.24 25.17
C VAL A 205 3.35 0.62 23.93
N ALA A 206 2.50 1.66 24.04
CA ALA A 206 1.67 2.13 22.92
C ALA A 206 2.51 2.49 21.69
N SER A 207 3.59 3.24 21.90
CA SER A 207 4.51 3.66 20.83
C SER A 207 5.30 2.48 20.26
N CYS A 208 5.78 1.55 21.07
CA CYS A 208 6.52 0.39 20.56
C CYS A 208 5.62 -0.53 19.73
N VAL A 209 4.39 -0.79 20.16
CA VAL A 209 3.42 -1.59 19.38
C VAL A 209 3.15 -0.93 18.04
N GLU A 210 2.96 0.39 18.03
CA GLU A 210 2.74 1.15 16.81
C GLU A 210 3.94 1.05 15.85
N ILE A 211 5.17 1.24 16.34
CA ILE A 211 6.39 1.13 15.52
C ILE A 211 6.57 -0.29 14.95
N CYS A 212 6.42 -1.32 15.78
CA CYS A 212 6.62 -2.71 15.36
C CYS A 212 5.55 -3.13 14.34
N ALA A 213 4.29 -2.74 14.56
CA ALA A 213 3.21 -3.00 13.61
C ALA A 213 3.41 -2.22 12.29
N ALA A 214 3.86 -0.97 12.35
CA ALA A 214 4.19 -0.17 11.17
C ALA A 214 5.30 -0.81 10.32
N ALA A 215 6.26 -1.51 10.94
CA ALA A 215 7.32 -2.20 10.22
C ALA A 215 6.80 -3.37 9.35
N LEU A 216 5.63 -3.93 9.67
CA LEU A 216 5.02 -5.05 8.95
C LEU A 216 4.18 -4.67 7.72
N VAL A 217 3.97 -3.36 7.47
CA VAL A 217 3.04 -2.91 6.41
C VAL A 217 3.41 -3.38 4.99
N ARG A 218 4.65 -3.85 4.78
CA ARG A 218 5.10 -4.43 3.51
C ARG A 218 4.77 -5.92 3.37
N GLN A 219 4.57 -6.61 4.49
CA GLN A 219 4.30 -8.03 4.56
C GLN A 219 2.80 -8.32 4.69
N CYS A 220 2.05 -7.44 5.36
CA CYS A 220 0.61 -7.59 5.59
C CYS A 220 -0.14 -6.26 5.62
N LYS A 221 -1.47 -6.35 5.63
CA LYS A 221 -2.33 -5.19 5.91
C LYS A 221 -2.31 -4.92 7.41
N VAL A 222 -1.95 -3.70 7.80
CA VAL A 222 -1.90 -3.30 9.21
C VAL A 222 -2.75 -2.07 9.43
N TYR A 223 -3.64 -2.15 10.42
CA TYR A 223 -4.52 -1.06 10.82
C TYR A 223 -4.38 -0.77 12.31
N ASN A 224 -4.36 0.51 12.67
CA ASN A 224 -4.62 0.93 14.04
C ASN A 224 -6.13 1.12 14.22
N ALA A 225 -6.74 0.28 15.07
CA ALA A 225 -8.13 0.35 15.48
C ALA A 225 -8.25 1.23 16.73
N SER A 226 -8.47 2.53 16.52
CA SER A 226 -8.53 3.52 17.58
C SER A 226 -9.98 3.75 18.03
N PRO A 227 -10.37 3.38 19.27
CA PRO A 227 -11.73 3.60 19.75
C PRO A 227 -11.99 5.08 20.00
N ASP A 228 -13.15 5.56 19.56
CA ASP A 228 -13.62 6.91 19.87
C ASP A 228 -13.99 6.96 21.35
N GLU A 229 -13.43 7.91 22.11
CA GLU A 229 -13.88 8.06 23.51
C GLU A 229 -15.33 8.54 23.51
N PRO A 230 -16.19 7.99 24.41
CA PRO A 230 -17.51 8.54 24.61
C PRO A 230 -17.42 10.04 24.98
N PRO A 231 -18.35 10.89 24.51
CA PRO A 231 -18.33 12.34 24.77
C PRO A 231 -18.19 12.67 26.26
N GLU A 232 -18.87 11.90 27.11
CA GLU A 232 -18.62 11.84 28.55
C GLU A 232 -18.21 10.42 28.93
N PHE A 233 -16.98 10.24 29.39
CA PHE A 233 -16.51 8.93 29.83
C PHE A 233 -17.17 8.47 31.13
N PHE A 234 -17.53 9.42 32.01
CA PHE A 234 -18.23 9.15 33.26
C PHE A 234 -19.49 10.00 33.36
N SER A 235 -20.64 9.43 33.00
CA SER A 235 -21.93 10.10 33.14
C SER A 235 -22.50 9.91 34.53
N GLN A 236 -23.36 10.84 34.96
CA GLN A 236 -24.10 10.74 36.22
C GLN A 236 -25.43 10.04 35.99
N LEU A 237 -25.73 9.02 36.81
CA LEU A 237 -27.02 8.35 36.86
C LEU A 237 -28.04 9.15 37.69
N ASP A 238 -29.32 8.81 37.57
CA ASP A 238 -30.42 9.46 38.31
C ASP A 238 -30.24 9.41 39.84
N ASN A 239 -29.54 8.39 40.34
CA ASN A 239 -29.21 8.23 41.76
C ASN A 239 -27.99 9.05 42.21
N GLY A 240 -27.40 9.86 41.32
CA GLY A 240 -26.23 10.69 41.58
C GLY A 240 -24.88 9.99 41.46
N LEU A 241 -24.86 8.66 41.27
CA LEU A 241 -23.62 7.91 41.09
C LEU A 241 -23.05 8.13 39.68
N LYS A 242 -21.73 8.05 39.54
CA LYS A 242 -21.05 8.15 38.25
C LYS A 242 -20.82 6.75 37.68
N THR A 243 -21.08 6.56 36.40
CA THR A 243 -20.88 5.28 35.69
C THR A 243 -19.95 5.48 34.49
N ALA A 244 -19.09 4.50 34.23
CA ALA A 244 -18.27 4.48 33.02
C ALA A 244 -19.11 4.13 31.78
N ASN A 245 -18.84 4.82 30.68
CA ASN A 245 -19.52 4.59 29.41
C ASN A 245 -18.66 3.80 28.42
N HIS A 246 -19.32 3.05 27.54
CA HIS A 246 -18.66 2.31 26.46
C HIS A 246 -18.40 3.21 25.26
N SER A 247 -17.29 2.95 24.57
CA SER A 247 -17.08 3.41 23.20
C SER A 247 -18.13 2.81 22.27
N GLN A 248 -18.71 3.66 21.41
CA GLN A 248 -19.77 3.26 20.47
C GLN A 248 -19.26 3.09 19.04
N SER A 249 -18.07 3.61 18.74
CA SER A 249 -17.46 3.61 17.41
C SER A 249 -15.95 3.63 17.51
N PHE A 250 -15.30 3.29 16.40
CA PHE A 250 -13.85 3.34 16.30
C PHE A 250 -13.43 3.71 14.88
N GLN A 251 -12.18 4.12 14.75
CA GLN A 251 -11.57 4.46 13.47
C GLN A 251 -10.51 3.42 13.13
N LEU A 252 -10.53 2.96 11.88
CA LEU A 252 -9.44 2.17 11.30
C LEU A 252 -8.51 3.09 10.53
N ILE A 253 -7.28 3.19 11.02
CA ILE A 253 -6.23 4.01 10.41
C ILE A 253 -5.23 3.05 9.75
N PRO A 254 -5.13 3.02 8.41
CA PRO A 254 -4.16 2.18 7.72
C PRO A 254 -2.75 2.68 8.03
N MET A 255 -1.90 1.82 8.60
CA MET A 255 -0.56 2.23 9.05
C MET A 255 0.39 2.50 7.88
N GLY A 256 0.10 1.96 6.70
CA GLY A 256 0.83 2.25 5.47
C GLY A 256 0.89 3.74 5.14
N GLU A 257 -0.19 4.48 5.45
CA GLU A 257 -0.31 5.91 5.12
C GLU A 257 0.75 6.77 5.84
N TYR A 258 1.29 6.32 6.98
CA TYR A 258 2.39 7.00 7.67
C TYR A 258 3.63 7.16 6.77
N PHE A 259 3.83 6.23 5.85
CA PHE A 259 4.97 6.24 4.94
C PHE A 259 4.69 6.96 3.62
N TRP A 260 3.45 7.43 3.38
CA TRP A 260 3.06 8.02 2.09
C TRP A 260 3.96 9.18 1.67
N ALA A 261 4.24 10.12 2.56
CA ALA A 261 5.06 11.30 2.23
C ALA A 261 6.47 10.92 1.71
N LEU A 262 7.07 9.86 2.26
CA LEU A 262 8.38 9.38 1.85
C LEU A 262 8.29 8.48 0.61
N GLU A 263 7.35 7.54 0.60
CA GLU A 263 7.23 6.55 -0.48
C GLU A 263 6.67 7.17 -1.76
N LYS A 264 5.84 8.22 -1.68
CA LYS A 264 5.38 9.01 -2.84
C LYS A 264 6.55 9.54 -3.67
N VAL A 265 7.65 9.97 -3.05
CA VAL A 265 8.85 10.45 -3.76
C VAL A 265 9.49 9.31 -4.56
N LYS A 266 9.58 8.12 -3.96
CA LYS A 266 10.11 6.91 -4.64
C LYS A 266 9.20 6.45 -5.76
N ILE A 267 7.89 6.42 -5.51
CA ILE A 267 6.87 6.07 -6.51
C ILE A 267 6.95 7.04 -7.68
N LYS A 268 7.01 8.35 -7.43
CA LYS A 268 7.15 9.38 -8.48
C LYS A 268 8.43 9.17 -9.30
N SER A 269 9.57 8.99 -8.64
CA SER A 269 10.84 8.73 -9.32
C SER A 269 10.81 7.46 -10.18
N ALA A 270 10.24 6.37 -9.66
CA ALA A 270 10.04 5.15 -10.43
C ALA A 270 9.10 5.40 -11.62
N TRP A 271 7.99 6.13 -11.42
CA TRP A 271 7.03 6.48 -12.45
C TRP A 271 7.64 7.32 -13.57
N GLU A 272 8.40 8.36 -13.25
CA GLU A 272 9.10 9.23 -14.21
C GLU A 272 10.14 8.46 -15.03
N ARG A 273 10.82 7.50 -14.41
CA ARG A 273 11.69 6.55 -15.12
C ARG A 273 10.89 5.55 -15.94
N GLY A 274 9.58 5.38 -15.72
CA GLY A 274 8.75 4.34 -16.33
C GLY A 274 8.92 2.96 -15.70
N ASP A 275 9.46 2.88 -14.49
CA ASP A 275 9.66 1.63 -13.74
C ASP A 275 8.37 1.32 -12.97
N PHE A 276 7.34 0.98 -13.75
CA PHE A 276 6.00 0.83 -13.22
C PHE A 276 5.86 -0.41 -12.33
N ALA A 277 6.72 -1.42 -12.51
CA ALA A 277 6.78 -2.57 -11.62
C ALA A 277 7.31 -2.16 -10.24
N GLU A 278 8.39 -1.37 -10.17
CA GLU A 278 8.88 -0.81 -8.91
C GLU A 278 7.82 0.11 -8.28
N ALA A 279 7.21 1.00 -9.05
CA ALA A 279 6.13 1.88 -8.57
C ALA A 279 4.95 1.07 -7.99
N GLN A 280 4.57 -0.03 -8.64
CA GLN A 280 3.50 -0.91 -8.19
C GLN A 280 3.85 -1.59 -6.86
N ILE A 281 5.10 -2.03 -6.67
CA ILE A 281 5.57 -2.61 -5.40
C ILE A 281 5.41 -1.61 -4.27
N TRP A 282 5.89 -0.37 -4.45
CA TRP A 282 5.74 0.66 -3.44
C TRP A 282 4.27 1.01 -3.17
N LEU A 283 3.44 1.07 -4.21
CA LEU A 283 2.00 1.34 -4.09
C LEU A 283 1.22 0.19 -3.42
N LYS A 284 1.79 -1.01 -3.30
CA LYS A 284 1.11 -2.18 -2.71
C LYS A 284 0.60 -1.87 -1.30
N VAL A 285 1.38 -1.16 -0.50
CA VAL A 285 1.10 -0.79 0.89
C VAL A 285 -0.01 0.26 1.02
N HIS A 286 -0.21 1.07 -0.02
CA HIS A 286 -1.14 2.20 -0.01
C HIS A 286 -2.46 1.93 -0.77
N GLN A 287 -2.79 0.66 -0.99
CA GLN A 287 -3.97 0.28 -1.78
C GLN A 287 -5.29 0.76 -1.18
N THR A 288 -5.34 0.97 0.14
CA THR A 288 -6.50 1.54 0.84
C THR A 288 -6.93 2.88 0.23
N ARG A 289 -5.97 3.76 -0.08
CA ARG A 289 -6.24 5.10 -0.63
C ARG A 289 -5.93 5.22 -2.12
N HIS A 290 -4.92 4.50 -2.60
CA HIS A 290 -4.32 4.65 -3.92
C HIS A 290 -4.47 3.41 -4.81
N SER A 291 -5.50 2.57 -4.57
CA SER A 291 -5.78 1.36 -5.38
C SER A 291 -5.88 1.62 -6.88
N VAL A 292 -6.46 2.75 -7.30
CA VAL A 292 -6.58 3.11 -8.73
C VAL A 292 -5.20 3.31 -9.36
N LEU A 293 -4.31 4.03 -8.67
CA LEU A 293 -2.94 4.25 -9.12
C LEU A 293 -2.12 2.95 -9.11
N TYR A 294 -2.28 2.12 -8.07
CA TYR A 294 -1.66 0.78 -7.99
C TYR A 294 -2.03 -0.11 -9.19
N LYS A 295 -3.31 -0.13 -9.58
CA LYS A 295 -3.78 -0.88 -10.75
C LYS A 295 -3.22 -0.30 -12.05
N LEU A 296 -3.17 1.02 -12.17
CA LEU A 296 -2.59 1.68 -13.33
C LEU A 296 -1.10 1.35 -13.49
N ALA A 297 -0.33 1.36 -12.40
CA ALA A 297 1.08 0.94 -12.42
C ALA A 297 1.22 -0.48 -13.00
N GLY A 298 0.33 -1.41 -12.62
CA GLY A 298 0.30 -2.75 -13.19
C GLY A 298 0.03 -2.79 -14.69
N PHE A 299 -0.93 -2.01 -15.19
CA PHE A 299 -1.17 -1.91 -16.63
C PHE A 299 0.03 -1.31 -17.37
N LEU A 300 0.62 -0.24 -16.84
CA LEU A 300 1.78 0.39 -17.47
C LEU A 300 3.01 -0.53 -17.45
N ALA A 301 3.17 -1.38 -16.41
CA ALA A 301 4.23 -2.38 -16.33
C ALA A 301 4.08 -3.47 -17.40
N GLN A 302 2.88 -4.03 -17.55
CA GLN A 302 2.58 -5.00 -18.61
C GLN A 302 2.78 -4.38 -20.00
N TYR A 303 2.34 -3.13 -20.17
CA TYR A 303 2.52 -2.39 -21.40
C TYR A 303 4.01 -2.16 -21.73
N SER A 304 4.82 -1.74 -20.76
CA SER A 304 6.26 -1.53 -20.95
C SER A 304 7.03 -2.82 -21.28
N ASN A 305 6.51 -3.97 -20.85
CA ASN A 305 7.05 -5.29 -21.13
C ASN A 305 6.52 -5.92 -22.43
N TRP A 306 5.71 -5.18 -23.21
CA TRP A 306 5.08 -5.66 -24.45
C TRP A 306 4.08 -6.81 -24.22
N GLU A 307 3.50 -6.93 -23.02
CA GLU A 307 2.55 -7.96 -22.63
C GLU A 307 1.09 -7.53 -22.90
N SER A 308 0.84 -6.82 -24.00
CA SER A 308 -0.45 -6.19 -24.32
C SER A 308 -1.33 -7.07 -25.23
N ASN A 309 -1.86 -8.17 -24.67
CA ASN A 309 -2.77 -9.08 -25.38
C ASN A 309 -4.26 -8.69 -25.22
N ASP A 310 -5.17 -9.50 -25.77
CA ASP A 310 -6.62 -9.26 -25.67
C ASP A 310 -7.13 -9.20 -24.22
N ASP A 311 -6.55 -10.01 -23.32
CA ASP A 311 -6.90 -10.01 -21.90
C ASP A 311 -6.46 -8.71 -21.21
N PHE A 312 -5.27 -8.20 -21.53
CA PHE A 312 -4.79 -6.90 -21.08
C PHE A 312 -5.78 -5.79 -21.43
N TYR A 313 -6.18 -5.68 -22.70
CA TYR A 313 -7.07 -4.61 -23.13
C TYR A 313 -8.48 -4.74 -22.53
N ARG A 314 -8.98 -5.97 -22.36
CA ARG A 314 -10.24 -6.21 -21.65
C ARG A 314 -10.17 -5.70 -20.21
N LYS A 315 -9.13 -6.08 -19.46
CA LYS A 315 -8.93 -5.63 -18.08
C LYS A 315 -8.76 -4.12 -17.98
N LEU A 316 -8.05 -3.51 -18.92
CA LEU A 316 -7.87 -2.06 -18.97
C LEU A 316 -9.21 -1.34 -19.23
N LYS A 317 -10.04 -1.87 -20.14
CA LYS A 317 -11.40 -1.36 -20.39
C LYS A 317 -12.26 -1.40 -19.13
N ASP A 318 -12.23 -2.53 -18.41
CA ASP A 318 -13.00 -2.71 -17.18
C ASP A 318 -12.51 -1.76 -16.08
N TRP A 319 -11.20 -1.54 -15.98
CA TRP A 319 -10.62 -0.58 -15.05
C TRP A 319 -11.02 0.86 -15.37
N VAL A 320 -10.89 1.30 -16.63
CA VAL A 320 -11.31 2.65 -17.07
C VAL A 320 -12.80 2.89 -16.76
N GLY A 321 -13.64 1.87 -16.94
CA GLY A 321 -15.07 1.94 -16.64
C GLY A 321 -15.45 1.74 -15.17
N SER A 322 -14.49 1.53 -14.27
CA SER A 322 -14.78 1.16 -12.89
C SER A 322 -15.29 2.34 -12.06
N LYS A 323 -16.11 2.03 -11.04
CA LYS A 323 -16.64 3.02 -10.10
C LYS A 323 -15.56 3.76 -9.33
N ASP A 324 -14.39 3.14 -9.10
CA ASP A 324 -13.32 3.75 -8.33
C ASP A 324 -12.56 4.80 -9.15
N VAL A 325 -12.36 4.57 -10.44
CA VAL A 325 -11.78 5.58 -11.34
C VAL A 325 -12.74 6.76 -11.51
N LEU A 326 -14.05 6.50 -11.65
CA LEU A 326 -15.08 7.55 -11.75
C LEU A 326 -15.16 8.47 -10.53
N LYS A 327 -14.65 8.06 -9.36
CA LYS A 327 -14.58 8.93 -8.17
C LYS A 327 -13.42 9.92 -8.22
N LEU A 328 -12.38 9.62 -9.01
CA LEU A 328 -11.12 10.38 -9.05
C LEU A 328 -10.96 11.18 -10.35
N VAL A 329 -11.68 10.79 -11.40
CA VAL A 329 -11.53 11.33 -12.75
C VAL A 329 -12.90 11.79 -13.25
N ASN A 330 -12.95 12.95 -13.88
CA ASN A 330 -14.19 13.49 -14.43
C ASN A 330 -14.71 12.63 -15.60
N THR A 331 -16.02 12.70 -15.86
CA THR A 331 -16.67 11.88 -16.90
C THR A 331 -16.10 12.16 -18.30
N GLU A 332 -15.71 13.41 -18.59
CA GLU A 332 -15.14 13.81 -19.87
C GLU A 332 -13.83 13.06 -20.17
N GLN A 333 -12.89 13.06 -19.23
CA GLN A 333 -11.61 12.37 -19.36
C GLN A 333 -11.78 10.85 -19.50
N ILE A 334 -12.81 10.29 -18.86
CA ILE A 334 -13.14 8.86 -19.00
C ILE A 334 -13.66 8.54 -20.40
N GLU A 335 -14.53 9.37 -20.97
CA GLU A 335 -14.98 9.18 -22.35
C GLU A 335 -13.85 9.39 -23.37
N ILE A 336 -12.91 10.30 -23.08
CA ILE A 336 -11.66 10.43 -23.84
C ILE A 336 -10.88 9.11 -23.79
N TRP A 337 -10.62 8.55 -22.61
CA TRP A 337 -9.88 7.28 -22.48
C TRP A 337 -10.59 6.11 -23.17
N LYS A 338 -11.91 6.01 -23.08
CA LYS A 338 -12.68 4.97 -23.81
C LYS A 338 -12.52 5.11 -25.32
N THR A 339 -12.57 6.34 -25.83
CA THR A 339 -12.40 6.63 -27.27
C THR A 339 -10.97 6.30 -27.71
N GLN A 340 -9.97 6.67 -26.93
CA GLN A 340 -8.56 6.36 -27.21
C GLN A 340 -8.31 4.85 -27.16
N LEU A 341 -8.91 4.12 -26.21
CA LEU A 341 -8.83 2.66 -26.12
C LEU A 341 -9.43 1.96 -27.35
N GLN A 342 -10.58 2.43 -27.84
CA GLN A 342 -11.16 1.90 -29.08
C GLN A 342 -10.25 2.14 -30.28
N LYS A 343 -9.62 3.31 -30.39
CA LYS A 343 -8.66 3.61 -31.46
C LYS A 343 -7.41 2.72 -31.36
N LEU A 344 -6.88 2.54 -30.16
CA LEU A 344 -5.73 1.69 -29.87
C LEU A 344 -5.94 0.24 -30.36
N GLN A 345 -7.16 -0.28 -30.25
CA GLN A 345 -7.51 -1.64 -30.68
C GLN A 345 -7.79 -1.75 -32.18
N ASN A 346 -8.41 -0.72 -32.78
CA ASN A 346 -8.91 -0.78 -34.15
C ASN A 346 -7.93 -0.20 -35.20
N ASP A 347 -6.97 0.62 -34.78
CA ASP A 347 -5.99 1.24 -35.67
C ASP A 347 -4.56 0.80 -35.34
N LYS A 348 -4.01 -0.06 -36.21
CA LYS A 348 -2.66 -0.58 -36.10
C LYS A 348 -1.58 0.50 -36.12
N ILE A 349 -1.81 1.62 -36.83
CA ILE A 349 -0.85 2.73 -36.86
C ILE A 349 -0.88 3.45 -35.51
N THR A 350 -2.06 3.80 -34.99
CA THR A 350 -2.18 4.41 -33.66
C THR A 350 -1.58 3.53 -32.57
N ASN A 351 -1.85 2.22 -32.60
CA ASN A 351 -1.25 1.24 -31.67
C ASN A 351 0.28 1.30 -31.67
N LEU A 352 0.88 1.31 -32.86
CA LEU A 352 2.33 1.37 -32.99
C LEU A 352 2.93 2.70 -32.51
N TRP A 353 2.22 3.82 -32.71
CA TRP A 353 2.64 5.11 -32.19
C TRP A 353 2.59 5.18 -30.65
N GLU A 354 1.81 4.34 -29.97
CA GLU A 354 1.80 4.27 -28.51
C GLU A 354 3.10 3.68 -27.96
N SER A 355 3.79 2.83 -28.73
CA SER A 355 5.09 2.28 -28.34
C SER A 355 6.18 3.37 -28.26
N THR A 356 5.94 4.55 -28.84
CA THR A 356 6.86 5.69 -28.67
C THR A 356 6.97 6.16 -27.22
N LEU A 357 5.97 5.92 -26.38
CA LEU A 357 6.09 6.18 -24.95
C LEU A 357 7.23 5.37 -24.32
N ILE A 358 7.33 4.07 -24.66
CA ILE A 358 8.35 3.17 -24.12
C ILE A 358 9.75 3.61 -24.60
N LEU A 359 9.85 3.99 -25.88
CA LEU A 359 11.07 4.57 -26.45
C LEU A 359 11.53 5.80 -25.65
N GLU A 360 10.60 6.73 -25.37
CA GLU A 360 10.90 7.95 -24.62
C GLU A 360 11.37 7.66 -23.19
N LEU A 361 10.67 6.77 -22.48
CA LEU A 361 11.05 6.38 -21.12
C LEU A 361 12.43 5.71 -21.09
N THR A 362 12.74 4.90 -22.08
CA THR A 362 14.04 4.23 -22.21
C THR A 362 15.17 5.23 -22.48
N LEU A 363 14.91 6.25 -23.30
CA LEU A 363 15.85 7.34 -23.54
C LEU A 363 16.09 8.19 -22.29
N ASN A 364 15.03 8.48 -21.52
CA ASN A 364 15.15 9.23 -20.26
C ASN A 364 16.00 8.49 -19.21
N ARG A 365 16.07 7.16 -19.28
CA ARG A 365 16.98 6.32 -18.47
C ARG A 365 18.39 6.21 -19.04
N GLU A 366 18.68 6.88 -20.15
CA GLU A 366 19.95 6.79 -20.87
C GLU A 366 20.29 5.36 -21.35
N ASN A 367 19.28 4.49 -21.49
CA ASN A 367 19.47 3.14 -22.05
C ASN A 367 19.40 3.18 -23.59
N TYR A 368 20.42 3.75 -24.20
CA TYR A 368 20.44 4.05 -25.64
C TYR A 368 20.39 2.80 -26.53
N THR A 369 21.01 1.69 -26.11
CA THR A 369 20.95 0.42 -26.88
C THR A 369 19.51 -0.08 -26.98
N THR A 370 18.79 -0.22 -25.86
CA THR A 370 17.40 -0.67 -25.87
C THR A 370 16.50 0.31 -26.61
N ALA A 371 16.68 1.61 -26.39
CA ALA A 371 15.92 2.65 -27.10
C ALA A 371 16.13 2.56 -28.62
N PHE A 372 17.38 2.37 -29.07
CA PHE A 372 17.68 2.25 -30.49
C PHE A 372 17.03 1.01 -31.11
N ILE A 373 17.08 -0.14 -30.45
CA ILE A 373 16.41 -1.36 -30.93
C ILE A 373 14.88 -1.17 -31.01
N GLN A 374 14.26 -0.59 -29.98
CA GLN A 374 12.83 -0.28 -29.99
C GLN A 374 12.47 0.68 -31.11
N PHE A 375 13.28 1.72 -31.34
CA PHE A 375 13.09 2.64 -32.45
C PHE A 375 13.11 1.91 -33.81
N VAL A 376 14.10 1.03 -34.04
CA VAL A 376 14.19 0.29 -35.31
C VAL A 376 13.02 -0.68 -35.47
N GLN A 377 12.56 -1.32 -34.39
CA GLN A 377 11.38 -2.18 -34.41
C GLN A 377 10.11 -1.40 -34.77
N ILE A 378 9.92 -0.20 -34.21
CA ILE A 378 8.80 0.70 -34.56
C ILE A 378 8.90 1.12 -36.03
N LEU A 379 10.10 1.49 -36.48
CA LEU A 379 10.38 1.85 -37.87
C LEU A 379 10.03 0.71 -38.84
N GLU A 380 10.47 -0.51 -38.55
CA GLU A 380 10.20 -1.72 -39.33
C GLU A 380 8.70 -1.97 -39.47
N GLN A 381 7.96 -1.94 -38.36
CA GLN A 381 6.51 -2.17 -38.37
C GLN A 381 5.76 -1.04 -39.12
N LEU A 382 6.18 0.22 -39.00
CA LEU A 382 5.58 1.31 -39.77
C LEU A 382 5.81 1.13 -41.27
N LEU A 383 7.04 0.76 -41.67
CA LEU A 383 7.37 0.47 -43.06
C LEU A 383 6.53 -0.71 -43.59
N TYR A 384 6.38 -1.76 -42.79
CA TYR A 384 5.55 -2.91 -43.14
C TYR A 384 4.08 -2.51 -43.35
N LEU A 385 3.47 -1.77 -42.42
CA LEU A 385 2.10 -1.27 -42.55
C LEU A 385 1.94 -0.36 -43.78
N GLN A 386 2.90 0.52 -44.04
CA GLN A 386 2.90 1.35 -45.25
C GLN A 386 2.99 0.50 -46.52
N SER A 387 3.80 -0.55 -46.51
CA SER A 387 3.97 -1.45 -47.66
C SER A 387 2.67 -2.16 -48.06
N ILE A 388 1.89 -2.58 -47.06
CA ILE A 388 0.56 -3.18 -47.24
C ILE A 388 -0.41 -2.12 -47.77
N ASN A 389 -0.54 -0.99 -47.06
CA ASN A 389 -1.50 0.07 -47.38
C ASN A 389 -1.30 0.65 -48.79
N GLN A 390 -0.05 0.77 -49.22
CA GLN A 390 0.33 1.32 -50.52
C GLN A 390 0.56 0.25 -51.60
N LYS A 391 0.33 -1.03 -51.28
CA LYS A 391 0.50 -2.18 -52.17
C LYS A 391 1.87 -2.19 -52.86
N TRP A 392 2.95 -2.07 -52.10
CA TRP A 392 4.32 -1.98 -52.65
C TRP A 392 4.69 -3.19 -53.51
N TYR A 393 4.20 -4.38 -53.18
CA TYR A 393 4.43 -5.60 -53.95
C TYR A 393 3.86 -5.52 -55.39
N THR A 394 2.70 -4.88 -55.59
CA THR A 394 2.14 -4.72 -56.94
C THR A 394 2.92 -3.71 -57.78
N LYS A 395 3.59 -2.78 -57.10
CA LYS A 395 4.38 -1.71 -57.72
C LYS A 395 5.85 -2.12 -57.94
N GLY A 396 6.22 -3.34 -57.55
CA GLY A 396 7.58 -3.86 -57.69
C GLY A 396 8.61 -3.19 -56.77
N TRP A 397 8.17 -2.51 -55.72
CA TRP A 397 9.09 -1.86 -54.77
C TRP A 397 9.62 -2.80 -53.70
N ILE A 398 8.93 -3.93 -53.49
CA ILE A 398 9.38 -5.05 -52.66
C ILE A 398 9.19 -6.37 -53.43
N PRO A 399 9.97 -7.43 -53.13
CA PRO A 399 9.87 -8.70 -53.84
C PRO A 399 8.47 -9.34 -53.78
N LYS A 400 8.08 -9.97 -54.89
CA LYS A 400 6.82 -10.72 -55.00
C LYS A 400 7.06 -12.20 -54.64
N GLY A 401 6.20 -12.79 -53.81
CA GLY A 401 6.24 -14.23 -53.51
C GLY A 401 7.03 -14.66 -52.26
N LYS A 402 7.36 -13.72 -51.36
CA LYS A 402 7.73 -14.04 -49.98
C LYS A 402 6.54 -13.74 -49.06
N ASP A 403 6.34 -14.58 -48.04
CA ASP A 403 5.27 -14.38 -47.06
C ASP A 403 5.47 -13.08 -46.26
N GLU A 404 6.71 -12.72 -45.93
CA GLU A 404 7.05 -11.48 -45.21
C GLU A 404 8.34 -10.81 -45.76
N PRO A 405 8.33 -9.49 -46.02
CA PRO A 405 9.52 -8.75 -46.45
C PRO A 405 10.47 -8.47 -45.27
N THR A 406 11.77 -8.58 -45.50
CA THR A 406 12.82 -8.25 -44.52
C THR A 406 12.93 -6.74 -44.28
N LEU A 407 13.52 -6.33 -43.14
CA LEU A 407 13.83 -4.92 -42.84
C LEU A 407 14.56 -4.20 -43.99
N ALA A 408 15.51 -4.89 -44.64
CA ALA A 408 16.27 -4.35 -45.76
C ALA A 408 15.36 -4.07 -46.97
N GLU A 409 14.50 -5.03 -47.32
CA GLU A 409 13.54 -4.90 -48.42
C GLU A 409 12.50 -3.80 -48.12
N LEU A 410 12.06 -3.68 -46.87
CA LEU A 410 11.15 -2.62 -46.43
C LEU A 410 11.77 -1.22 -46.52
N MET A 411 13.01 -1.04 -46.05
CA MET A 411 13.73 0.23 -46.13
C MET A 411 14.02 0.63 -47.58
N GLN A 412 14.43 -0.32 -48.42
CA GLN A 412 14.66 -0.08 -49.85
C GLN A 412 13.35 0.26 -50.57
N GLY A 413 12.27 -0.49 -50.29
CA GLY A 413 10.95 -0.23 -50.85
C GLY A 413 10.42 1.15 -50.52
N TRP A 414 10.68 1.66 -49.31
CA TRP A 414 10.35 3.03 -48.94
C TRP A 414 11.16 4.07 -49.72
N CYS A 415 12.47 3.85 -49.90
CA CYS A 415 13.30 4.75 -50.71
C CYS A 415 12.81 4.82 -52.17
N LEU A 416 12.42 3.67 -52.74
CA LEU A 416 11.81 3.61 -54.08
C LEU A 416 10.47 4.34 -54.13
N TYR A 417 9.60 4.13 -53.14
CA TYR A 417 8.32 4.83 -53.02
C TYR A 417 8.50 6.36 -53.00
N LYS A 418 9.46 6.85 -52.20
CA LYS A 418 9.80 8.29 -52.11
C LYS A 418 10.65 8.79 -53.27
N LYS A 419 11.06 7.93 -54.20
CA LYS A 419 11.96 8.22 -55.33
C LYS A 419 13.32 8.78 -54.91
N PHE A 420 13.83 8.32 -53.77
CA PHE A 420 15.18 8.65 -53.34
C PHE A 420 16.20 7.82 -54.11
N LYS A 421 17.23 8.49 -54.63
CA LYS A 421 18.41 7.83 -55.22
C LYS A 421 19.27 7.19 -54.12
N GLU A 422 20.15 6.27 -54.48
CA GLU A 422 21.03 5.57 -53.52
C GLU A 422 21.98 6.53 -52.78
N ASP A 423 22.42 7.61 -53.43
CA ASP A 423 23.28 8.63 -52.85
C ASP A 423 22.54 9.63 -51.94
N ASN A 424 21.21 9.54 -51.87
CA ASN A 424 20.37 10.40 -51.03
C ASN A 424 20.66 10.16 -49.53
N LYS A 425 20.71 11.24 -48.75
CA LYS A 425 20.94 11.20 -47.30
C LYS A 425 19.97 10.28 -46.54
N TRP A 426 18.71 10.16 -46.98
CA TRP A 426 17.72 9.26 -46.38
C TRP A 426 18.00 7.79 -46.67
N SER A 427 18.41 7.46 -47.90
CA SER A 427 18.80 6.10 -48.29
C SER A 427 20.01 5.63 -47.48
N LYS A 428 21.01 6.51 -47.32
CA LYS A 428 22.20 6.23 -46.50
C LYS A 428 21.87 6.11 -45.01
N LEU A 429 21.01 6.98 -44.48
CA LEU A 429 20.55 6.90 -43.09
C LEU A 429 19.87 5.56 -42.79
N MET A 430 18.96 5.09 -43.66
CA MET A 430 18.31 3.79 -43.49
C MET A 430 19.33 2.63 -43.51
N GLY A 431 20.33 2.73 -44.38
CA GLY A 431 21.46 1.79 -44.42
C GLY A 431 22.22 1.71 -43.10
N ASP A 432 22.61 2.87 -42.55
CA ASP A 432 23.36 2.96 -41.29
C ASP A 432 22.52 2.49 -40.09
N ILE A 433 21.23 2.84 -40.04
CA ILE A 433 20.30 2.36 -38.99
C ILE A 433 20.25 0.82 -38.98
N ARG A 434 20.08 0.21 -40.16
CA ARG A 434 20.03 -1.25 -40.30
C ARG A 434 21.35 -1.90 -39.89
N GLN A 435 22.48 -1.35 -40.32
CA GLN A 435 23.80 -1.89 -39.98
C GLN A 435 24.05 -1.86 -38.48
N ASN A 436 23.79 -0.72 -37.83
CA ASN A 436 23.95 -0.58 -36.38
C ASN A 436 23.02 -1.54 -35.63
N ARG A 437 21.76 -1.70 -36.06
CA ARG A 437 20.82 -2.66 -35.46
C ARG A 437 21.33 -4.10 -35.57
N ASN A 438 21.90 -4.45 -36.72
CA ASN A 438 22.46 -5.78 -36.94
C ASN A 438 23.69 -6.04 -36.06
N GLN A 439 24.58 -5.06 -35.90
CA GLN A 439 25.72 -5.17 -34.98
C GLN A 439 25.26 -5.36 -33.53
N ILE A 440 24.30 -4.55 -33.06
CA ILE A 440 23.75 -4.71 -31.70
C ILE A 440 23.13 -6.09 -31.48
N ILE A 441 22.31 -6.58 -32.42
CA ILE A 441 21.57 -7.85 -32.24
C ILE A 441 22.43 -9.09 -32.49
N HIS A 442 23.30 -9.07 -33.50
CA HIS A 442 24.06 -10.27 -33.91
C HIS A 442 25.45 -10.33 -33.28
N GLU A 443 26.05 -9.17 -32.96
CA GLU A 443 27.40 -9.08 -32.41
C GLU A 443 27.39 -8.68 -30.92
N GLY A 444 26.22 -8.30 -30.37
CA GLY A 444 26.07 -7.93 -28.96
C GLY A 444 26.67 -6.57 -28.62
N GLU A 445 26.88 -5.71 -29.62
CA GLU A 445 27.43 -4.37 -29.41
C GLU A 445 26.45 -3.48 -28.63
N SER A 446 26.98 -2.61 -27.76
CA SER A 446 26.22 -1.55 -27.09
C SER A 446 26.46 -0.21 -27.77
N VAL A 447 25.44 0.65 -27.81
CA VAL A 447 25.57 2.03 -28.32
C VAL A 447 25.30 3.05 -27.22
N ASN A 448 26.05 4.15 -27.26
CA ASN A 448 25.85 5.32 -26.40
C ASN A 448 25.20 6.49 -27.16
N ALA A 449 24.89 7.58 -26.44
CA ALA A 449 24.24 8.77 -27.00
C ALA A 449 24.94 9.33 -28.24
N LYS A 450 26.28 9.40 -28.21
CA LYS A 450 27.09 9.95 -29.29
C LYS A 450 27.02 9.06 -30.53
N GLN A 451 27.21 7.74 -30.35
CA GLN A 451 27.14 6.78 -31.45
C GLN A 451 25.77 6.79 -32.14
N VAL A 452 24.69 6.90 -31.35
CA VAL A 452 23.33 7.04 -31.90
C VAL A 452 23.19 8.37 -32.67
N GLY A 453 23.67 9.49 -32.11
CA GLY A 453 23.63 10.79 -32.80
C GLY A 453 24.44 10.80 -34.10
N ASP A 454 25.58 10.13 -34.12
CA ASP A 454 26.50 10.06 -35.27
C ASP A 454 25.85 9.39 -36.50
N ILE A 455 24.87 8.50 -36.30
CA ILE A 455 24.08 7.89 -37.40
C ILE A 455 23.38 8.97 -38.24
N TRP A 456 22.82 10.01 -37.60
CA TRP A 456 22.21 11.15 -38.29
C TRP A 456 23.27 12.18 -38.72
N ALA A 457 24.30 12.39 -37.90
CA ALA A 457 25.35 13.39 -38.15
C ALA A 457 26.09 13.14 -39.47
N LYS A 458 26.45 11.88 -39.74
CA LYS A 458 27.19 11.45 -40.95
C LYS A 458 26.52 11.86 -42.26
N HIS A 459 25.20 12.05 -42.25
CA HIS A 459 24.40 12.37 -43.43
C HIS A 459 23.85 13.80 -43.42
N ASN A 460 24.44 14.69 -42.60
CA ASN A 460 24.10 16.12 -42.51
C ASN A 460 22.62 16.38 -42.17
N PHE A 461 22.06 15.61 -41.24
CA PHE A 461 20.72 15.90 -40.70
C PHE A 461 20.76 17.06 -39.71
N GLU A 462 19.82 17.99 -39.85
CA GLU A 462 19.66 19.12 -38.93
C GLU A 462 19.26 18.64 -37.52
N GLY A 463 19.68 19.39 -36.49
CA GLY A 463 19.31 19.12 -35.10
C GLY A 463 20.27 18.21 -34.33
N VAL A 464 21.29 17.64 -34.97
CA VAL A 464 22.40 16.99 -34.28
C VAL A 464 23.23 18.05 -33.56
N LYS A 465 23.29 17.97 -32.23
CA LYS A 465 24.10 18.88 -31.39
C LYS A 465 24.98 18.07 -30.45
N ILE A 466 26.11 18.68 -30.06
CA ILE A 466 27.07 18.13 -29.10
C ILE A 466 27.03 19.03 -27.84
N PRO A 467 26.88 18.47 -26.62
CA PRO A 467 26.68 17.04 -26.34
C PRO A 467 25.30 16.56 -26.81
N THR A 468 25.24 15.30 -27.25
CA THR A 468 23.99 14.66 -27.67
C THR A 468 23.20 14.24 -26.43
N THR A 469 22.01 14.82 -26.24
CA THR A 469 21.11 14.54 -25.09
C THR A 469 19.98 13.57 -25.46
N PRO A 470 19.30 12.93 -24.48
CA PRO A 470 18.11 12.12 -24.72
C PRO A 470 17.04 12.82 -25.57
N GLU A 471 16.79 14.12 -25.35
CA GLU A 471 15.81 14.90 -26.10
C GLU A 471 16.21 15.10 -27.57
N ILE A 472 17.51 15.25 -27.84
CA ILE A 472 18.04 15.36 -29.19
C ILE A 472 17.83 14.03 -29.92
N ILE A 473 18.22 12.90 -29.31
CA ILE A 473 18.06 11.56 -29.90
C ILE A 473 16.58 11.25 -30.12
N LYS A 474 15.73 11.53 -29.13
CA LYS A 474 14.27 11.40 -29.25
C LYS A 474 13.76 12.17 -30.46
N LYS A 475 14.15 13.44 -30.63
CA LYS A 475 13.72 14.26 -31.78
C LYS A 475 14.17 13.65 -33.10
N LEU A 476 15.42 13.19 -33.20
CA LEU A 476 15.93 12.54 -34.41
C LEU A 476 15.12 11.27 -34.76
N MET A 477 14.95 10.37 -33.80
CA MET A 477 14.17 9.13 -33.96
C MET A 477 12.72 9.42 -34.34
N ILE A 478 12.03 10.27 -33.58
CA ILE A 478 10.62 10.61 -33.84
C ILE A 478 10.45 11.30 -35.19
N ASN A 479 11.37 12.20 -35.58
CA ASN A 479 11.32 12.84 -36.91
C ASN A 479 11.50 11.81 -38.02
N THR A 480 12.40 10.84 -37.86
CA THR A 480 12.52 9.73 -38.82
C THR A 480 11.23 8.92 -38.93
N LEU A 481 10.56 8.59 -37.81
CA LEU A 481 9.27 7.89 -37.85
C LEU A 481 8.17 8.71 -38.56
N LYS A 482 8.12 10.03 -38.33
CA LYS A 482 7.16 10.95 -38.97
C LYS A 482 7.30 11.01 -40.48
N GLU A 483 8.50 10.81 -41.01
CA GLU A 483 8.74 10.77 -42.46
C GLU A 483 8.19 9.49 -43.13
N ILE A 484 8.05 8.41 -42.36
CA ILE A 484 7.45 7.16 -42.82
C ILE A 484 5.93 7.24 -42.82
N SER A 485 5.36 7.75 -41.73
CA SER A 485 3.91 7.76 -41.50
C SER A 485 3.48 8.99 -40.71
N THR A 486 2.32 9.53 -41.05
CA THR A 486 1.70 10.64 -40.30
C THR A 486 1.39 10.20 -38.87
N PRO A 487 1.95 10.86 -37.84
CA PRO A 487 1.64 10.52 -36.46
C PRO A 487 0.18 10.87 -36.14
N PRO A 488 -0.50 10.09 -35.28
CA PRO A 488 -1.71 10.58 -34.64
C PRO A 488 -1.36 11.79 -33.75
N ASN A 489 -2.37 12.60 -33.42
CA ASN A 489 -2.19 13.62 -32.39
C ASN A 489 -1.77 12.91 -31.09
N PHE A 490 -0.62 13.28 -30.51
CA PHE A 490 -0.11 12.63 -29.30
C PHE A 490 -1.03 12.81 -28.07
N HIS A 491 -1.89 13.82 -28.07
CA HIS A 491 -2.96 13.96 -27.06
C HIS A 491 -4.06 12.91 -27.20
N ASN A 492 -4.13 12.19 -28.33
CA ASN A 492 -5.07 11.10 -28.55
C ASN A 492 -4.50 9.72 -28.19
N LEU A 493 -3.29 9.65 -27.63
CA LEU A 493 -2.66 8.39 -27.23
C LEU A 493 -3.05 8.05 -25.79
N LEU A 494 -3.64 6.87 -25.60
CA LEU A 494 -4.14 6.38 -24.33
C LEU A 494 -3.02 6.18 -23.31
N MET A 495 -1.97 5.43 -23.66
CA MET A 495 -0.94 5.07 -22.68
C MET A 495 -0.18 6.30 -22.21
N ARG A 496 0.03 7.26 -23.13
CA ARG A 496 0.58 8.57 -22.78
C ARG A 496 -0.34 9.35 -21.85
N SER A 497 -1.65 9.39 -22.14
CA SER A 497 -2.62 10.09 -21.30
C SER A 497 -2.70 9.47 -19.89
N LEU A 498 -2.71 8.14 -19.79
CA LEU A 498 -2.70 7.42 -18.52
C LEU A 498 -1.41 7.64 -17.74
N TYR A 499 -0.25 7.59 -18.41
CA TYR A 499 1.04 7.90 -17.80
C TYR A 499 1.06 9.31 -17.20
N GLN A 500 0.62 10.32 -17.95
CA GLN A 500 0.55 11.72 -17.52
C GLN A 500 -0.43 11.91 -16.36
N TRP A 501 -1.59 11.26 -16.42
CA TRP A 501 -2.54 11.29 -15.32
C TRP A 501 -1.96 10.73 -14.03
N GLY A 502 -1.22 9.61 -14.11
CA GLY A 502 -0.55 9.03 -12.95
C GLY A 502 0.49 9.96 -12.32
N LEU A 503 1.26 10.68 -13.15
CA LEU A 503 2.19 11.70 -12.67
C LEU A 503 1.47 12.87 -11.99
N GLN A 504 0.43 13.41 -12.63
CA GLN A 504 -0.35 14.51 -12.07
C GLN A 504 -0.99 14.10 -10.74
N TYR A 505 -1.57 12.90 -10.67
CA TYR A 505 -2.12 12.36 -9.44
C TYR A 505 -1.07 12.29 -8.34
N LEU A 506 0.15 11.81 -8.66
CA LEU A 506 1.26 11.76 -7.72
C LEU A 506 1.72 13.15 -7.29
N GLU A 507 1.57 14.19 -8.11
CA GLU A 507 1.88 15.57 -7.72
C GLU A 507 0.83 16.11 -6.75
N ASP A 508 -0.45 15.93 -7.08
CA ASP A 508 -1.58 16.50 -6.35
C ASP A 508 -1.91 15.77 -5.04
N ALA A 509 -1.62 14.46 -4.96
CA ALA A 509 -1.95 13.64 -3.80
C ALA A 509 -1.14 14.04 -2.56
N SER A 510 -1.73 14.88 -1.71
CA SER A 510 -1.15 15.33 -0.44
C SER A 510 -1.27 14.29 0.67
#